data_AF-A0A967Z4U3-F1
#
_entry.id   AF-A0A967Z4U3-F1
#
_cell.length_a   1.000
_cell.length_b   1.000
_cell.length_c   1.000
_cell.angle_alpha   90.00
_cell.angle_beta   90.00
_cell.angle_gamma   90.00
#
_symmetry.space_group_name_H-M   'P 1'
#
loop_
_entity.id
_entity.type
_entity.pdbx_description
1 polymer ?
#
loop_
_entity_poly.entity_id
_entity_poly.type
_entity_poly.pdbx_seq_one_letter_code
_entity_poly.pdbx_strand_id
1 'polypeptide(L)'
;MNLPNLFRHILCLSLHLSLCPAIFGQDASFFRGDLSTPQGSENCNPCVENIIDAVNTLRNHGASLGFHWGANYPKVKGAGTQSHWQGIQRLPMMGLEVPYLVVSSSHRDFALTLDGEVVQLSGPAHFAVVQMGSRANDGRRLRSNRLEFGKLTRDVAPHSSDLIVNAQAITKDYDHPGGMQAIGKYLLVGCDGNINHSRNAALFTLWDMSHPLKPIEVWTDPRWELPQQNANSVGIVRLEGGRYLMVRALSHAKNLEFYILSDNLEESPGSYHDGIPWDHWHYSELQSELRRSDGSFDRDWADLGSVFGDAGYQNTNLITECGTGELYLIATHGRRPESFGGDDFVDLYRVDVPVERPDPNA
;
A
#
# COMPACT_ATOMS: atom_id res chain seq x y z
N MET A 1 -11.96 16.25 25.67
CA MET A 1 -12.54 15.73 24.42
C MET A 1 -11.89 14.37 24.23
N ASN A 2 -12.58 13.31 24.66
CA ASN A 2 -12.03 11.97 24.83
C ASN A 2 -12.31 11.15 23.58
N LEU A 3 -11.25 10.62 22.95
CA LEU A 3 -11.33 9.63 21.87
C LEU A 3 -11.26 8.22 22.49
N PRO A 4 -12.08 7.25 22.08
CA PRO A 4 -11.83 5.86 22.40
C PRO A 4 -10.90 5.26 21.32
N ASN A 5 -9.64 5.01 21.67
CA ASN A 5 -8.77 4.10 20.92
C ASN A 5 -9.25 2.67 21.21
N LEU A 6 -9.68 1.94 20.18
CA LEU A 6 -10.01 0.52 20.30
C LEU A 6 -8.86 -0.31 19.73
N PHE A 7 -8.16 -1.02 20.62
CA PHE A 7 -7.31 -2.15 20.25
C PHE A 7 -8.21 -3.35 19.90
N ARG A 8 -7.88 -4.09 18.85
CA ARG A 8 -8.36 -5.47 18.69
C ARG A 8 -7.21 -6.42 18.40
N HIS A 9 -7.26 -7.55 19.09
CA HIS A 9 -6.48 -8.73 18.78
C HIS A 9 -7.16 -9.52 17.67
N ILE A 10 -6.36 -10.04 16.74
CA ILE A 10 -6.84 -11.00 15.75
C ILE A 10 -6.87 -12.37 16.42
N LEU A 11 -8.04 -12.69 16.96
CA LEU A 11 -8.54 -14.04 16.99
C LEU A 11 -10.04 -13.93 16.75
N CYS A 12 -10.47 -14.27 15.54
CA CYS A 12 -11.85 -14.67 15.30
C CYS A 12 -12.08 -16.00 16.03
N LEU A 13 -12.24 -15.93 17.35
CA LEU A 13 -13.12 -16.85 18.06
C LEU A 13 -14.34 -16.04 18.46
N SER A 14 -15.44 -16.31 17.81
CA SER A 14 -16.76 -15.82 18.20
C SER A 14 -16.99 -16.11 19.70
N LEU A 15 -16.78 -15.09 20.53
CA LEU A 15 -17.10 -15.15 21.95
C LEU A 15 -18.62 -15.04 22.12
N HIS A 16 -19.33 -16.09 21.73
CA HIS A 16 -20.54 -16.45 22.46
C HIS A 16 -20.08 -16.74 23.89
N LEU A 17 -20.44 -15.83 24.81
CA LEU A 17 -20.46 -16.07 26.25
C LEU A 17 -21.47 -17.20 26.55
N SER A 18 -21.09 -18.42 26.20
CA SER A 18 -21.54 -19.63 26.85
C SER A 18 -20.39 -20.10 27.72
N LEU A 19 -20.67 -20.24 29.00
CA LEU A 19 -19.77 -20.74 30.04
C LEU A 19 -19.24 -22.13 29.64
N CYS A 20 -18.16 -22.17 28.87
CA CYS A 20 -17.37 -23.38 28.65
C CYS A 20 -16.10 -23.24 29.50
N PRO A 21 -15.82 -24.18 30.42
CA PRO A 21 -14.69 -24.08 31.31
C PRO A 21 -13.38 -24.16 30.50
N ALA A 22 -12.67 -23.04 30.47
CA ALA A 22 -11.22 -22.89 30.48
C ALA A 22 -10.41 -24.20 30.36
N ILE A 23 -10.17 -24.64 29.11
CA ILE A 23 -8.97 -25.39 28.78
C ILE A 23 -7.92 -24.34 28.39
N PHE A 24 -7.33 -23.69 29.40
CA PHE A 24 -6.11 -22.89 29.19
C PHE A 24 -4.95 -23.86 29.02
N GLY A 25 -4.35 -23.90 27.83
CA GLY A 25 -3.31 -24.88 27.56
C GLY A 25 -2.49 -24.63 26.30
N GLN A 26 -2.12 -23.36 26.03
CA GLN A 26 -0.90 -22.91 25.33
C GLN A 26 -1.05 -21.41 25.05
N ASP A 27 -0.09 -20.60 25.49
CA ASP A 27 0.00 -19.21 25.04
C ASP A 27 0.20 -19.23 23.53
N ALA A 28 -0.80 -18.81 22.75
CA ALA A 28 -0.69 -18.75 21.31
C ALA A 28 0.50 -17.86 20.94
N SER A 29 1.50 -18.44 20.28
CA SER A 29 2.64 -17.69 19.78
C SER A 29 2.26 -17.00 18.47
N PHE A 30 2.52 -15.70 18.39
CA PHE A 30 2.30 -14.90 17.18
C PHE A 30 3.65 -14.44 16.62
N PHE A 31 3.75 -14.32 15.29
CA PHE A 31 4.88 -13.65 14.67
C PHE A 31 4.92 -12.17 15.08
N ARG A 32 6.13 -11.65 15.19
CA ARG A 32 6.42 -10.23 15.31
C ARG A 32 7.14 -9.75 14.06
N GLY A 33 7.15 -8.44 13.83
CA GLY A 33 8.00 -7.82 12.83
C GLY A 33 9.47 -7.89 13.26
N ASP A 34 10.35 -8.15 12.30
CA ASP A 34 11.78 -8.20 12.52
C ASP A 34 12.33 -6.82 12.92
N LEU A 35 12.91 -6.74 14.13
CA LEU A 35 13.61 -5.57 14.67
C LEU A 35 15.11 -5.80 14.85
N SER A 36 15.65 -6.94 14.35
CA SER A 36 17.05 -7.31 14.55
C SER A 36 18.04 -6.48 13.74
N THR A 37 17.56 -5.76 12.74
CA THR A 37 18.38 -4.98 11.82
C THR A 37 18.30 -3.47 12.12
N PRO A 38 19.39 -2.70 11.92
CA PRO A 38 19.35 -1.25 12.08
C PRO A 38 18.34 -0.59 11.12
N GLN A 39 17.67 0.45 11.60
CA GLN A 39 16.73 1.23 10.80
C GLN A 39 17.38 1.72 9.51
N GLY A 40 16.71 1.44 8.39
CA GLY A 40 17.14 1.82 7.06
C GLY A 40 18.30 1.03 6.48
N SER A 41 18.58 -0.15 7.04
CA SER A 41 19.34 -1.17 6.32
C SER A 41 18.51 -1.83 5.22
N GLU A 42 19.19 -2.49 4.28
CA GLU A 42 18.59 -3.15 3.11
C GLU A 42 17.59 -4.26 3.46
N ASN A 43 17.58 -4.74 4.70
CA ASN A 43 16.79 -5.88 5.13
C ASN A 43 15.82 -5.53 6.28
N CYS A 44 15.62 -4.24 6.53
CA CYS A 44 14.91 -3.75 7.71
C CYS A 44 13.47 -3.36 7.44
N ASN A 45 12.60 -3.66 8.40
CA ASN A 45 11.32 -2.99 8.53
C ASN A 45 11.51 -1.53 8.92
N PRO A 46 10.92 -0.57 8.19
CA PRO A 46 10.61 0.71 8.79
C PRO A 46 9.76 0.44 10.04
N CYS A 47 10.24 0.82 11.22
CA CYS A 47 9.44 0.78 12.42
C CYS A 47 8.92 2.18 12.76
N VAL A 48 7.79 2.22 13.45
CA VAL A 48 7.16 3.45 13.95
C VAL A 48 7.02 3.34 15.46
N GLU A 49 7.47 4.36 16.19
CA GLU A 49 7.28 4.45 17.64
C GLU A 49 5.83 4.81 17.94
N ASN A 50 5.18 4.04 18.83
CA ASN A 50 3.81 4.28 19.29
C ASN A 50 2.85 4.55 18.13
N ILE A 51 2.58 3.50 17.36
CA ILE A 51 1.85 3.60 16.09
C ILE A 51 0.49 4.28 16.26
N ILE A 52 -0.20 3.99 17.35
CA ILE A 52 -1.53 4.56 17.64
C ILE A 52 -1.43 6.07 17.79
N ASP A 53 -0.49 6.57 18.58
CA ASP A 53 -0.29 8.02 18.72
C ASP A 53 0.23 8.65 17.42
N ALA A 54 1.07 7.95 16.66
CA ALA A 54 1.55 8.42 15.36
C ALA A 54 0.41 8.61 14.34
N VAL A 55 -0.56 7.68 14.30
CA VAL A 55 -1.76 7.80 13.46
C VAL A 55 -2.69 8.89 13.98
N ASN A 56 -2.94 8.96 15.29
CA ASN A 56 -3.80 9.97 15.90
C ASN A 56 -3.26 11.40 15.77
N THR A 57 -1.95 11.56 15.54
CA THR A 57 -1.31 12.86 15.32
C THR A 57 -1.12 13.20 13.83
N LEU A 58 -1.64 12.38 12.92
CA LEU A 58 -1.70 12.72 11.51
C LEU A 58 -2.49 14.02 11.32
N ARG A 59 -2.00 14.84 10.40
CA ARG A 59 -2.72 16.07 10.03
C ARG A 59 -3.88 15.69 9.13
N ASN A 60 -4.97 16.45 9.22
CA ASN A 60 -6.11 16.37 8.31
C ASN A 60 -5.81 16.81 6.85
N HIS A 61 -4.54 16.97 6.49
CA HIS A 61 -4.10 17.32 5.14
C HIS A 61 -2.73 16.72 4.84
N GLY A 62 -2.54 16.33 3.58
CA GLY A 62 -1.27 15.87 3.05
C GLY A 62 -0.22 16.98 2.96
N ALA A 63 1.04 16.60 2.75
CA ALA A 63 2.10 17.54 2.38
C ALA A 63 2.24 17.58 0.86
N SER A 64 2.21 18.76 0.24
CA SER A 64 2.46 18.88 -1.20
C SER A 64 3.94 18.69 -1.50
N LEU A 65 4.29 17.56 -2.11
CA LEU A 65 5.61 17.34 -2.69
C LEU A 65 5.55 17.62 -4.19
N GLY A 66 6.63 18.17 -4.75
CA GLY A 66 6.79 18.28 -6.19
C GLY A 66 8.20 17.92 -6.62
N PHE A 67 8.34 17.57 -7.89
CA PHE A 67 9.60 17.27 -8.54
C PHE A 67 9.50 17.65 -10.02
N HIS A 68 10.64 17.85 -10.65
CA HIS A 68 10.75 18.12 -12.08
C HIS A 68 10.70 16.82 -12.88
N TRP A 69 10.16 16.91 -14.10
CA TRP A 69 10.27 15.83 -15.07
C TRP A 69 11.74 15.58 -15.42
N GLY A 70 12.09 14.31 -15.60
CA GLY A 70 13.42 13.85 -16.00
C GLY A 70 13.35 12.43 -16.54
N ALA A 71 14.51 11.83 -16.84
CA ALA A 71 14.70 10.46 -17.32
C ALA A 71 13.71 9.96 -18.41
N ASN A 72 13.14 10.87 -19.20
CA ASN A 72 12.11 10.59 -20.21
C ASN A 72 10.86 9.86 -19.67
N TYR A 73 10.47 10.10 -18.41
CA TYR A 73 9.24 9.52 -17.87
C TYR A 73 8.01 9.94 -18.69
N PRO A 74 7.06 9.03 -19.00
CA PRO A 74 5.87 9.38 -19.76
C PRO A 74 5.07 10.48 -19.06
N LYS A 75 4.70 11.52 -19.82
CA LYS A 75 3.95 12.64 -19.22
C LYS A 75 2.62 12.16 -18.66
N VAL A 76 2.37 12.50 -17.40
CA VAL A 76 1.04 12.34 -16.78
C VAL A 76 0.23 13.59 -17.15
N LYS A 77 -0.70 13.43 -18.12
CA LYS A 77 -1.43 14.56 -18.73
C LYS A 77 -2.26 15.37 -17.73
N GLY A 78 -2.70 14.77 -16.62
CA GLY A 78 -3.38 15.46 -15.53
C GLY A 78 -4.85 15.77 -15.84
N ALA A 79 -5.33 16.94 -15.39
CA ALA A 79 -6.74 17.32 -15.39
C ALA A 79 -7.44 17.09 -16.75
N GLY A 80 -8.63 16.48 -16.70
CA GLY A 80 -9.40 16.11 -17.90
C GLY A 80 -9.02 14.76 -18.51
N THR A 81 -8.03 14.05 -17.95
CA THR A 81 -7.70 12.66 -18.29
C THR A 81 -7.82 11.76 -17.07
N GLN A 82 -7.83 10.43 -17.26
CA GLN A 82 -7.66 9.49 -16.15
C GLN A 82 -6.18 9.23 -15.82
N SER A 83 -5.24 9.98 -16.40
CA SER A 83 -3.83 9.86 -16.10
C SER A 83 -3.51 10.62 -14.82
N HIS A 84 -3.06 9.91 -13.79
CA HIS A 84 -2.71 10.48 -12.49
C HIS A 84 -1.62 9.67 -11.79
N TRP A 85 -0.93 10.31 -10.85
CA TRP A 85 -0.07 9.62 -9.89
C TRP A 85 -0.93 8.76 -8.97
N GLN A 86 -0.44 7.55 -8.67
CA GLN A 86 -1.19 6.49 -8.01
C GLN A 86 -0.58 6.16 -6.65
N GLY A 87 0.59 5.52 -6.67
CA GLY A 87 1.33 5.12 -5.48
C GLY A 87 2.51 6.04 -5.22
N ILE A 88 2.89 6.13 -3.94
CA ILE A 88 4.10 6.81 -3.49
C ILE A 88 4.70 6.04 -2.32
N GLN A 89 6.00 5.75 -2.42
CA GLN A 89 6.78 5.14 -1.35
C GLN A 89 8.12 5.85 -1.20
N ARG A 90 8.58 6.02 0.03
CA ARG A 90 9.96 6.44 0.30
C ARG A 90 10.80 5.18 0.43
N LEU A 91 11.92 5.11 -0.28
CA LEU A 91 12.89 4.04 -0.06
C LEU A 91 13.50 4.21 1.34
N PRO A 92 13.43 3.20 2.22
CA PRO A 92 13.83 3.36 3.62
C PRO A 92 15.34 3.37 3.84
N MET A 93 16.15 3.24 2.79
CA MET A 93 17.60 3.10 2.88
C MET A 93 18.29 4.39 3.34
N MET A 94 18.96 4.32 4.49
CA MET A 94 19.61 5.46 5.15
C MET A 94 21.07 5.72 4.70
N GLY A 95 21.65 4.81 3.91
CA GLY A 95 23.01 4.94 3.35
C GLY A 95 23.11 5.82 2.09
N LEU A 96 21.97 6.32 1.58
CA LEU A 96 21.92 7.19 0.40
C LEU A 96 22.09 8.65 0.80
N GLU A 97 22.87 9.41 0.00
CA GLU A 97 23.14 10.84 0.24
C GLU A 97 21.86 11.69 0.32
N VAL A 98 20.84 11.29 -0.45
CA VAL A 98 19.55 11.99 -0.57
C VAL A 98 18.41 10.96 -0.47
N PRO A 99 17.22 11.38 -0.01
CA PRO A 99 16.08 10.48 0.01
C PRO A 99 15.56 10.26 -1.42
N TYR A 100 15.16 9.02 -1.69
CA TYR A 100 14.50 8.65 -2.94
C TYR A 100 13.04 8.30 -2.69
N LEU A 101 12.17 8.77 -3.59
CA LEU A 101 10.79 8.33 -3.67
C LEU A 101 10.62 7.44 -4.89
N VAL A 102 9.76 6.44 -4.77
CA VAL A 102 9.18 5.76 -5.92
C VAL A 102 7.75 6.22 -6.05
N VAL A 103 7.37 6.70 -7.23
CA VAL A 103 6.01 7.12 -7.53
C VAL A 103 5.53 6.42 -8.78
N SER A 104 4.33 5.85 -8.74
CA SER A 104 3.73 5.22 -9.90
C SER A 104 2.64 6.10 -10.51
N SER A 105 2.36 5.91 -11.79
CA SER A 105 1.26 6.61 -12.44
C SER A 105 0.48 5.70 -13.36
N SER A 106 -0.82 5.98 -13.44
CA SER A 106 -1.66 5.45 -14.50
C SER A 106 -1.58 6.37 -15.72
N HIS A 107 -1.54 5.78 -16.90
CA HIS A 107 -1.53 6.47 -18.18
C HIS A 107 -2.78 6.13 -18.99
N ARG A 108 -3.95 6.37 -18.41
CA ARG A 108 -5.25 6.18 -19.06
C ARG A 108 -5.77 7.48 -19.67
N ASP A 109 -6.21 7.38 -20.91
CA ASP A 109 -6.85 8.43 -21.67
C ASP A 109 -8.06 7.86 -22.42
N PHE A 110 -8.95 8.72 -22.92
CA PHE A 110 -10.12 8.30 -23.69
C PHE A 110 -10.24 9.15 -24.95
N ALA A 111 -10.49 8.51 -26.08
CA ALA A 111 -10.76 9.19 -27.34
C ALA A 111 -12.15 8.82 -27.85
N LEU A 112 -12.84 9.77 -28.47
CA LEU A 112 -14.05 9.50 -29.23
C LEU A 112 -13.64 9.15 -30.66
N THR A 113 -14.04 7.98 -31.17
CA THR A 113 -13.83 7.59 -32.55
C THR A 113 -14.73 8.39 -33.48
N LEU A 114 -14.46 8.34 -34.79
CA LEU A 114 -15.30 9.00 -35.80
C LEU A 114 -16.74 8.47 -35.81
N ASP A 115 -16.94 7.24 -35.37
CA ASP A 115 -18.25 6.59 -35.28
C ASP A 115 -18.98 6.90 -33.96
N GLY A 116 -18.39 7.74 -33.10
CA GLY A 116 -18.96 8.15 -31.81
C GLY A 116 -18.73 7.17 -30.67
N GLU A 117 -17.84 6.18 -30.83
CA GLU A 117 -17.47 5.25 -29.75
C GLU A 117 -16.37 5.82 -28.87
N VAL A 118 -16.45 5.61 -27.55
CA VAL A 118 -15.37 6.00 -26.63
C VAL A 118 -14.38 4.83 -26.52
N VAL A 119 -13.14 5.04 -26.98
CA VAL A 119 -12.04 4.08 -26.85
C VAL A 119 -11.08 4.52 -25.74
N GLN A 120 -10.66 3.56 -24.92
CA GLN A 120 -9.63 3.78 -23.91
C GLN A 120 -8.24 3.68 -24.57
N LEU A 121 -7.40 4.69 -24.36
CA LEU A 121 -6.01 4.72 -24.76
C LEU A 121 -5.16 4.58 -23.50
N SER A 122 -4.55 3.41 -23.33
CA SER A 122 -3.74 3.09 -22.16
C SER A 122 -2.26 2.99 -22.52
N GLY A 123 -1.42 3.64 -21.71
CA GLY A 123 0.03 3.47 -21.74
C GLY A 123 0.52 2.42 -20.74
N PRO A 124 1.74 1.88 -20.91
CA PRO A 124 2.27 0.84 -20.03
C PRO A 124 2.32 1.30 -18.56
N ALA A 125 2.27 0.37 -17.63
CA ALA A 125 2.51 0.61 -16.21
C ALA A 125 3.98 1.00 -15.99
N HIS A 126 4.19 2.11 -15.27
CA HIS A 126 5.52 2.62 -14.93
C HIS A 126 5.57 3.06 -13.46
N PHE A 127 6.79 3.08 -12.93
CA PHE A 127 7.13 3.92 -11.78
C PHE A 127 8.34 4.80 -12.08
N ALA A 128 8.36 5.98 -11.48
CA ALA A 128 9.47 6.90 -11.49
C ALA A 128 10.25 6.74 -10.18
N VAL A 129 11.57 6.74 -10.29
CA VAL A 129 12.45 6.97 -9.15
C VAL A 129 12.77 8.46 -9.12
N VAL A 130 12.38 9.11 -8.03
CA VAL A 130 12.52 10.55 -7.81
C VAL A 130 13.62 10.76 -6.79
N GLN A 131 14.65 11.49 -7.19
CA GLN A 131 15.65 11.99 -6.27
C GLN A 131 15.11 13.26 -5.62
N MET A 132 15.04 13.30 -4.29
CA MET A 132 14.59 14.48 -3.54
C MET A 132 15.81 15.26 -3.01
N GLY A 133 16.65 15.78 -3.90
CA GLY A 133 17.94 16.35 -3.57
C GLY A 133 17.90 17.61 -2.68
N SER A 134 16.75 18.27 -2.54
CA SER A 134 16.59 19.39 -1.62
C SER A 134 16.31 18.97 -0.18
N ARG A 135 16.26 17.66 0.09
CA ARG A 135 15.83 17.08 1.37
C ARG A 135 16.93 16.31 2.05
N ALA A 136 16.91 16.36 3.38
CA ALA A 136 17.76 15.51 4.22
C ALA A 136 17.26 14.07 4.21
N ASN A 137 18.19 13.12 4.18
CA ASN A 137 17.90 11.70 4.37
C ASN A 137 18.10 11.27 5.84
N ASP A 138 17.50 11.98 6.79
CA ASP A 138 17.67 11.75 8.23
C ASP A 138 16.54 10.88 8.83
N GLY A 139 15.81 10.14 8.00
CA GLY A 139 14.64 9.34 8.40
C GLY A 139 13.41 10.15 8.78
N ARG A 140 13.50 11.48 8.93
CA ARG A 140 12.36 12.32 9.32
C ARG A 140 11.40 12.56 8.15
N ARG A 141 10.19 13.04 8.48
CA ARG A 141 9.17 13.43 7.50
C ARG A 141 9.74 14.46 6.50
N LEU A 142 9.59 14.20 5.20
CA LEU A 142 10.13 15.06 4.13
C LEU A 142 9.52 16.48 4.11
N ARG A 143 8.27 16.63 4.59
CA ARG A 143 7.47 17.87 4.55
C ARG A 143 7.31 18.45 3.14
N SER A 144 6.45 19.46 2.96
CA SER A 144 6.23 20.07 1.64
C SER A 144 7.45 20.85 1.15
N ASN A 145 7.90 20.63 -0.08
CA ASN A 145 8.99 21.39 -0.76
C ASN A 145 8.42 22.47 -1.69
N ARG A 146 7.16 22.85 -1.44
CA ARG A 146 6.34 23.72 -2.29
C ARG A 146 5.75 24.87 -1.48
N LEU A 147 6.38 25.24 -0.36
CA LEU A 147 5.87 26.28 0.54
C LEU A 147 6.61 27.60 0.31
N GLU A 148 5.86 28.65 0.04
CA GLU A 148 6.34 30.03 -0.01
C GLU A 148 5.25 30.94 0.56
N PHE A 149 5.64 31.93 1.36
CA PHE A 149 4.69 32.84 2.00
C PHE A 149 3.85 33.58 0.95
N GLY A 150 2.52 33.56 1.11
CA GLY A 150 1.59 34.24 0.21
C GLY A 150 1.31 33.52 -1.12
N LYS A 151 1.81 32.29 -1.33
CA LYS A 151 1.55 31.50 -2.55
C LYS A 151 0.88 30.17 -2.25
N LEU A 152 0.08 29.67 -3.21
CA LEU A 152 -0.45 28.31 -3.14
C LEU A 152 0.67 27.31 -3.49
N THR A 153 0.62 26.10 -2.95
CA THR A 153 1.65 25.08 -3.21
C THR A 153 1.78 24.68 -4.68
N ARG A 154 0.68 24.76 -5.43
CA ARG A 154 0.68 24.56 -6.89
C ARG A 154 1.44 25.63 -7.67
N ASP A 155 1.60 26.83 -7.09
CA ASP A 155 2.26 27.98 -7.74
C ASP A 155 3.75 28.09 -7.40
N VAL A 156 4.23 27.33 -6.40
CA VAL A 156 5.64 27.31 -5.97
C VAL A 156 6.34 26.16 -6.65
N ALA A 157 7.27 26.38 -7.58
CA ALA A 157 8.03 25.28 -8.20
C ALA A 157 8.87 24.50 -7.16
N PRO A 158 9.14 23.19 -7.36
CA PRO A 158 10.05 22.46 -6.49
C PRO A 158 11.49 22.88 -6.80
N HIS A 159 12.42 22.59 -5.88
CA HIS A 159 13.84 22.83 -6.13
C HIS A 159 14.33 22.02 -7.33
N SER A 160 15.30 22.53 -8.11
CA SER A 160 15.76 21.89 -9.35
C SER A 160 16.42 20.52 -9.14
N SER A 161 16.92 20.25 -7.93
CA SER A 161 17.48 18.96 -7.53
C SER A 161 16.43 17.91 -7.14
N ASP A 162 15.15 18.26 -7.12
CA ASP A 162 14.05 17.33 -6.90
C ASP A 162 13.52 16.91 -8.28
N LEU A 163 13.93 15.75 -8.79
CA LEU A 163 13.64 15.35 -10.17
C LEU A 163 13.49 13.83 -10.33
N ILE A 164 12.78 13.42 -11.38
CA ILE A 164 12.77 12.03 -11.84
C ILE A 164 14.15 11.69 -12.42
N VAL A 165 14.82 10.71 -11.82
CA VAL A 165 16.16 10.25 -12.22
C VAL A 165 16.14 8.89 -12.91
N ASN A 166 15.07 8.12 -12.77
CA ASN A 166 14.84 6.91 -13.55
C ASN A 166 13.35 6.74 -13.86
N ALA A 167 13.06 6.25 -15.06
CA ALA A 167 11.72 5.87 -15.51
C ALA A 167 11.70 4.37 -15.76
N GLN A 168 11.08 3.61 -14.86
CA GLN A 168 11.03 2.16 -14.93
C GLN A 168 9.69 1.69 -15.50
N ALA A 169 9.73 1.00 -16.63
CA ALA A 169 8.58 0.26 -17.11
C ALA A 169 8.41 -1.01 -16.24
N ILE A 170 7.18 -1.26 -15.79
CA ILE A 170 6.83 -2.47 -15.03
C ILE A 170 6.42 -3.55 -16.03
N THR A 171 5.48 -3.23 -16.92
CA THR A 171 4.96 -4.16 -17.91
C THR A 171 4.25 -3.39 -19.03
N LYS A 172 4.11 -4.02 -20.20
CA LYS A 172 3.36 -3.48 -21.34
C LYS A 172 1.88 -3.86 -21.33
N ASP A 173 1.49 -4.82 -20.49
CA ASP A 173 0.16 -5.43 -20.54
C ASP A 173 -0.82 -4.84 -19.50
N TYR A 174 -0.28 -4.11 -18.52
CA TYR A 174 -1.00 -3.44 -17.42
C TYR A 174 -0.74 -1.94 -17.48
N ASP A 175 -1.63 -1.11 -16.92
CA ASP A 175 -1.58 0.36 -17.03
C ASP A 175 -1.92 1.11 -15.73
N HIS A 176 -2.15 0.38 -14.65
CA HIS A 176 -2.64 0.92 -13.39
C HIS A 176 -1.85 0.39 -12.18
N PRO A 177 -0.58 0.81 -12.02
CA PRO A 177 0.24 0.49 -10.85
C PRO A 177 -0.20 1.32 -9.64
N GLY A 178 -1.15 0.80 -8.86
CA GLY A 178 -1.77 1.47 -7.71
C GLY A 178 -1.04 1.19 -6.39
N GLY A 179 -1.22 -0.03 -5.91
CA GLY A 179 -0.65 -0.52 -4.67
C GLY A 179 0.86 -0.61 -4.70
N MET A 180 1.52 -0.10 -3.67
CA MET A 180 2.95 -0.34 -3.48
C MET A 180 3.36 -0.19 -2.02
N GLN A 181 4.34 -0.98 -1.60
CA GLN A 181 5.04 -0.79 -0.34
C GLN A 181 6.53 -1.10 -0.49
N ALA A 182 7.38 -0.27 0.10
CA ALA A 182 8.81 -0.53 0.21
C ALA A 182 9.15 -1.19 1.56
N ILE A 183 10.02 -2.20 1.53
CA ILE A 183 10.55 -2.89 2.71
C ILE A 183 12.04 -3.15 2.51
N GLY A 184 12.90 -2.55 3.34
CA GLY A 184 14.34 -2.60 3.13
C GLY A 184 14.73 -2.15 1.71
N LYS A 185 15.43 -3.02 0.98
CA LYS A 185 15.81 -2.82 -0.44
C LYS A 185 14.69 -3.18 -1.42
N TYR A 186 13.61 -3.81 -0.98
CA TYR A 186 12.56 -4.28 -1.89
C TYR A 186 11.44 -3.27 -2.06
N LEU A 187 10.85 -3.26 -3.25
CA LEU A 187 9.60 -2.58 -3.56
C LEU A 187 8.62 -3.61 -4.15
N LEU A 188 7.50 -3.83 -3.45
CA LEU A 188 6.37 -4.60 -3.95
C LEU A 188 5.39 -3.66 -4.65
N VAL A 189 4.96 -4.01 -5.87
CA VAL A 189 4.03 -3.20 -6.68
C VAL A 189 2.90 -4.08 -7.20
N GLY A 190 1.66 -3.67 -6.93
CA GLY A 190 0.44 -4.22 -7.52
C GLY A 190 -0.03 -3.41 -8.72
N CYS A 191 -0.41 -4.08 -9.81
CA CYS A 191 -0.88 -3.47 -11.04
C CYS A 191 -2.21 -4.08 -11.50
N ASP A 192 -3.19 -3.24 -11.84
CA ASP A 192 -4.40 -3.69 -12.54
C ASP A 192 -4.21 -3.71 -14.06
N GLY A 193 -4.76 -4.73 -14.71
CA GLY A 193 -4.71 -4.93 -16.16
C GLY A 193 -5.76 -4.12 -16.90
N ASN A 194 -5.41 -3.56 -18.06
CA ASN A 194 -6.38 -2.95 -19.00
C ASN A 194 -5.92 -2.96 -20.48
N ILE A 195 -4.63 -3.18 -20.80
CA ILE A 195 -4.13 -3.09 -22.19
C ILE A 195 -4.32 -4.41 -22.93
N ASN A 196 -3.88 -5.53 -22.33
CA ASN A 196 -3.96 -6.88 -22.91
C ASN A 196 -4.64 -7.89 -21.98
N HIS A 197 -5.26 -7.40 -20.91
CA HIS A 197 -6.00 -8.20 -19.94
C HIS A 197 -7.39 -7.60 -19.71
N SER A 198 -8.31 -8.38 -19.14
CA SER A 198 -9.53 -7.80 -18.59
C SER A 198 -9.18 -6.78 -17.49
N ARG A 199 -10.09 -5.84 -17.21
CA ARG A 199 -10.00 -4.90 -16.08
C ARG A 199 -9.77 -5.57 -14.72
N ASN A 200 -10.01 -6.87 -14.67
CA ASN A 200 -9.89 -7.72 -13.51
C ASN A 200 -8.71 -8.66 -13.78
N ALA A 201 -7.50 -8.13 -14.00
CA ALA A 201 -6.29 -8.92 -13.86
C ALA A 201 -5.35 -8.20 -12.91
N ALA A 202 -4.78 -8.94 -11.97
CA ALA A 202 -3.85 -8.43 -10.99
C ALA A 202 -2.45 -8.97 -11.31
N LEU A 203 -1.46 -8.09 -11.36
CA LEU A 203 -0.04 -8.45 -11.41
C LEU A 203 0.66 -7.89 -10.17
N PHE A 204 1.41 -8.75 -9.50
CA PHE A 204 2.30 -8.36 -8.41
C PHE A 204 3.75 -8.54 -8.84
N THR A 205 4.53 -7.46 -8.75
CA THR A 205 5.97 -7.46 -9.09
C THR A 205 6.78 -7.06 -7.86
N LEU A 206 7.93 -7.69 -7.70
CA LEU A 206 8.92 -7.33 -6.68
C LEU A 206 10.16 -6.78 -7.36
N TRP A 207 10.69 -5.69 -6.84
CA TRP A 207 11.86 -5.02 -7.37
C TRP A 207 12.94 -4.90 -6.29
N ASP A 208 14.18 -5.23 -6.63
CA ASP A 208 15.36 -4.86 -5.86
C ASP A 208 15.74 -3.40 -6.19
N MET A 209 15.70 -2.57 -5.16
CA MET A 209 15.96 -1.14 -5.18
C MET A 209 17.29 -0.77 -4.50
N SER A 210 18.17 -1.72 -4.20
CA SER A 210 19.54 -1.47 -3.67
C SER A 210 20.32 -0.46 -4.52
N HIS A 211 20.01 -0.41 -5.83
CA HIS A 211 20.48 0.60 -6.76
C HIS A 211 19.29 1.33 -7.42
N PRO A 212 18.75 2.41 -6.80
CA PRO A 212 17.52 3.04 -7.27
C PRO A 212 17.56 3.57 -8.72
N LEU A 213 18.76 3.88 -9.24
CA LEU A 213 18.95 4.32 -10.61
C LEU A 213 18.90 3.17 -11.63
N LYS A 214 18.99 1.93 -11.16
CA LYS A 214 18.93 0.72 -11.98
C LYS A 214 18.16 -0.39 -11.22
N PRO A 215 16.84 -0.22 -11.00
CA PRO A 215 16.02 -1.23 -10.36
C PRO A 215 16.08 -2.57 -11.10
N ILE A 216 16.00 -3.67 -10.36
CA ILE A 216 16.00 -5.02 -10.93
C ILE A 216 14.68 -5.70 -10.54
N GLU A 217 13.92 -6.15 -11.52
CA GLU A 217 12.73 -6.99 -11.25
C GLU A 217 13.19 -8.37 -10.78
N VAL A 218 12.62 -8.83 -9.67
CA VAL A 218 12.98 -10.06 -8.98
C VAL A 218 12.01 -11.19 -9.37
N TRP A 219 10.72 -10.90 -9.38
CA TRP A 219 9.68 -11.89 -9.69
C TRP A 219 9.38 -11.96 -11.19
N THR A 220 10.32 -12.48 -11.98
CA THR A 220 10.20 -12.48 -13.45
C THR A 220 9.58 -13.73 -14.05
N ASP A 221 9.72 -14.91 -13.42
CA ASP A 221 9.19 -16.17 -13.97
C ASP A 221 8.92 -17.26 -12.89
N PRO A 222 7.69 -17.80 -12.80
CA PRO A 222 6.46 -17.15 -13.24
C PRO A 222 6.24 -15.84 -12.49
N ARG A 223 5.72 -14.82 -13.19
CA ARG A 223 5.18 -13.62 -12.53
C ARG A 223 3.96 -14.00 -11.69
N TRP A 224 3.74 -13.29 -10.59
CA TRP A 224 2.55 -13.51 -9.78
C TRP A 224 1.34 -12.77 -10.37
N GLU A 225 0.66 -13.46 -11.28
CA GLU A 225 -0.55 -12.96 -11.93
C GLU A 225 -1.79 -13.69 -11.42
N LEU A 226 -2.87 -12.94 -11.18
CA LEU A 226 -4.18 -13.49 -10.85
C LEU A 226 -5.19 -13.01 -11.90
N PRO A 227 -5.69 -13.92 -12.75
CA PRO A 227 -6.78 -13.59 -13.64
C PRO A 227 -8.07 -13.35 -12.83
N GLN A 228 -8.92 -12.48 -13.35
CA GLN A 228 -10.23 -12.13 -12.78
C GLN A 228 -10.17 -11.42 -11.42
N GLN A 229 -9.03 -10.84 -11.06
CA GLN A 229 -8.82 -10.09 -9.80
C GLN A 229 -8.21 -8.71 -10.05
N ASN A 230 -8.24 -7.83 -9.05
CA ASN A 230 -7.64 -6.49 -9.09
C ASN A 230 -6.54 -6.38 -8.04
N ALA A 231 -5.48 -5.62 -8.34
CA ALA A 231 -4.32 -5.39 -7.47
C ALA A 231 -4.39 -3.98 -6.85
N ASN A 232 -5.48 -3.68 -6.17
CA ASN A 232 -5.77 -2.33 -5.69
C ASN A 232 -4.69 -1.81 -4.72
N SER A 233 -4.32 -2.62 -3.74
CA SER A 233 -3.26 -2.28 -2.78
C SER A 233 -2.49 -3.51 -2.34
N VAL A 234 -1.25 -3.29 -1.91
CA VAL A 234 -0.36 -4.33 -1.38
C VAL A 234 0.44 -3.79 -0.22
N GLY A 235 0.69 -4.64 0.77
CA GLY A 235 1.61 -4.37 1.85
C GLY A 235 2.51 -5.57 2.13
N ILE A 236 3.68 -5.31 2.69
CA ILE A 236 4.66 -6.34 3.04
C ILE A 236 5.51 -5.91 4.23
N VAL A 237 5.83 -6.86 5.10
CA VAL A 237 6.69 -6.68 6.27
C VAL A 237 7.51 -7.95 6.50
N ARG A 238 8.75 -7.79 6.96
CA ARG A 238 9.60 -8.91 7.38
C ARG A 238 9.22 -9.34 8.78
N LEU A 239 9.07 -10.63 9.00
CA LEU A 239 8.77 -11.24 10.30
C LEU A 239 10.06 -11.67 11.00
N GLU A 240 9.99 -11.78 12.32
CA GLU A 240 11.01 -12.50 13.09
C GLU A 240 11.19 -13.91 12.52
N GLY A 241 12.46 -14.33 12.39
CA GLY A 241 12.82 -15.56 11.68
C GLY A 241 12.96 -15.41 10.16
N GLY A 242 12.83 -14.20 9.62
CA GLY A 242 13.26 -13.86 8.25
C GLY A 242 12.19 -13.99 7.17
N ARG A 243 11.09 -14.71 7.42
CA ARG A 243 9.93 -14.80 6.52
C ARG A 243 9.25 -13.44 6.34
N TYR A 244 8.31 -13.33 5.40
CA TYR A 244 7.56 -12.08 5.18
C TYR A 244 6.07 -12.32 5.32
N LEU A 245 5.37 -11.36 5.93
CA LEU A 245 3.93 -11.25 5.81
C LEU A 245 3.62 -10.28 4.66
N MET A 246 2.83 -10.74 3.70
CA MET A 246 2.27 -9.91 2.63
C MET A 246 0.77 -9.82 2.79
N VAL A 247 0.20 -8.65 2.51
CA VAL A 247 -1.24 -8.44 2.33
C VAL A 247 -1.49 -7.93 0.93
N ARG A 248 -2.58 -8.35 0.30
CA ARG A 248 -3.08 -7.78 -0.94
C ARG A 248 -4.57 -7.52 -0.85
N ALA A 249 -5.01 -6.41 -1.41
CA ALA A 249 -6.42 -6.07 -1.50
C ALA A 249 -6.97 -6.40 -2.89
N LEU A 250 -7.90 -7.34 -2.94
CA LEU A 250 -8.53 -7.84 -4.16
C LEU A 250 -9.99 -7.39 -4.27
N SER A 251 -10.63 -7.68 -5.41
CA SER A 251 -12.07 -7.48 -5.63
C SER A 251 -12.54 -6.07 -5.28
N HIS A 252 -11.96 -5.05 -5.92
CA HIS A 252 -12.16 -3.63 -5.58
C HIS A 252 -11.72 -3.25 -4.15
N ALA A 253 -10.71 -3.96 -3.63
CA ALA A 253 -10.13 -3.82 -2.30
C ALA A 253 -11.09 -4.08 -1.13
N LYS A 254 -12.11 -4.89 -1.37
CA LYS A 254 -13.09 -5.29 -0.35
C LYS A 254 -12.71 -6.59 0.34
N ASN A 255 -11.74 -7.33 -0.22
CA ASN A 255 -11.20 -8.53 0.38
C ASN A 255 -9.70 -8.35 0.56
N LEU A 256 -9.20 -8.67 1.75
CA LEU A 256 -7.77 -8.73 2.03
C LEU A 256 -7.34 -10.19 2.14
N GLU A 257 -6.25 -10.53 1.48
CA GLU A 257 -5.62 -11.85 1.61
C GLU A 257 -4.23 -11.69 2.17
N PHE A 258 -3.92 -12.46 3.21
CA PHE A 258 -2.63 -12.47 3.88
C PHE A 258 -1.83 -13.69 3.46
N TYR A 259 -0.52 -13.53 3.29
CA TYR A 259 0.39 -14.61 2.89
C TYR A 259 1.65 -14.58 3.73
N ILE A 260 2.16 -15.75 4.09
CA ILE A 260 3.50 -15.91 4.63
C ILE A 260 4.42 -16.36 3.50
N LEU A 261 5.37 -15.51 3.13
CA LEU A 261 6.34 -15.75 2.09
C LEU A 261 7.66 -16.31 2.66
N SER A 262 8.48 -16.90 1.80
CA SER A 262 9.83 -17.40 2.10
C SER A 262 10.72 -16.30 2.70
N ASP A 263 11.77 -16.68 3.43
CA ASP A 263 12.80 -15.75 3.91
C ASP A 263 13.72 -15.22 2.79
N ASN A 264 13.66 -15.87 1.62
CA ASN A 264 14.29 -15.47 0.39
C ASN A 264 13.25 -14.98 -0.64
N LEU A 265 13.03 -13.67 -0.71
CA LEU A 265 12.12 -13.08 -1.71
C LEU A 265 12.66 -13.09 -3.15
N GLU A 266 13.94 -13.46 -3.34
CA GLU A 266 14.54 -13.60 -4.67
C GLU A 266 14.16 -14.92 -5.36
N GLU A 267 13.60 -15.86 -4.61
CA GLU A 267 12.95 -17.03 -5.18
C GLU A 267 11.64 -16.63 -5.88
N SER A 268 11.27 -17.41 -6.91
CA SER A 268 10.03 -17.16 -7.64
C SER A 268 8.82 -17.36 -6.71
N PRO A 269 7.81 -16.48 -6.73
CA PRO A 269 6.65 -16.60 -5.84
C PRO A 269 5.92 -17.93 -5.97
N GLY A 270 5.84 -18.45 -7.20
CA GLY A 270 5.23 -19.76 -7.47
C GLY A 270 5.96 -20.95 -6.85
N SER A 271 7.17 -20.76 -6.31
CA SER A 271 7.95 -21.83 -5.67
C SER A 271 7.65 -22.04 -4.18
N TYR A 272 7.03 -21.06 -3.51
CA TYR A 272 6.83 -21.11 -2.05
C TYR A 272 5.40 -20.81 -1.58
N HIS A 273 4.48 -20.35 -2.43
CA HIS A 273 3.06 -20.27 -2.07
C HIS A 273 2.26 -21.44 -2.68
N ASP A 274 1.48 -22.15 -1.87
CA ASP A 274 0.50 -23.14 -2.34
C ASP A 274 -0.74 -22.48 -3.00
N GLY A 275 -0.72 -21.14 -3.10
CA GLY A 275 -1.81 -20.32 -3.61
C GLY A 275 -2.90 -20.06 -2.57
N ILE A 276 -2.84 -20.68 -1.41
CA ILE A 276 -3.83 -20.56 -0.35
C ILE A 276 -3.35 -19.45 0.60
N PRO A 277 -4.16 -18.41 0.85
CA PRO A 277 -3.82 -17.40 1.85
C PRO A 277 -3.72 -17.98 3.27
N TRP A 278 -2.92 -17.31 4.09
CA TRP A 278 -2.83 -17.55 5.53
C TRP A 278 -4.10 -17.14 6.26
N ASP A 279 -4.73 -16.06 5.80
CA ASP A 279 -5.97 -15.51 6.34
C ASP A 279 -6.70 -14.69 5.26
N HIS A 280 -8.02 -14.55 5.40
CA HIS A 280 -8.88 -13.75 4.54
C HIS A 280 -9.73 -12.81 5.38
N TRP A 281 -9.67 -11.50 5.09
CA TRP A 281 -10.65 -10.57 5.64
C TRP A 281 -11.66 -10.20 4.58
N HIS A 282 -12.90 -10.60 4.81
CA HIS A 282 -14.00 -10.34 3.90
C HIS A 282 -14.60 -8.96 4.12
N TYR A 283 -15.25 -8.42 3.11
CA TYR A 283 -15.96 -7.13 3.17
C TYR A 283 -16.87 -7.00 4.39
N SER A 284 -17.66 -8.04 4.68
CA SER A 284 -18.59 -8.05 5.81
C SER A 284 -17.87 -7.98 7.15
N GLU A 285 -16.70 -8.63 7.26
CA GLU A 285 -15.87 -8.57 8.46
C GLU A 285 -15.31 -7.16 8.63
N LEU A 286 -14.64 -6.63 7.60
CA LEU A 286 -14.10 -5.27 7.59
C LEU A 286 -15.14 -4.21 7.99
N GLN A 287 -16.33 -4.26 7.40
CA GLN A 287 -17.42 -3.32 7.68
C GLN A 287 -17.99 -3.46 9.09
N SER A 288 -18.04 -4.68 9.63
CA SER A 288 -18.59 -4.95 10.97
C SER A 288 -17.61 -4.66 12.10
N GLU A 289 -16.34 -4.45 11.79
CA GLU A 289 -15.30 -4.24 12.78
C GLU A 289 -14.99 -2.77 13.04
N LEU A 290 -15.28 -1.90 12.07
CA LEU A 290 -15.02 -0.48 12.17
C LEU A 290 -16.03 0.22 13.06
N ARG A 291 -15.53 1.00 14.01
CA ARG A 291 -16.34 1.80 14.93
C ARG A 291 -16.07 3.28 14.76
N ARG A 292 -17.13 4.06 14.87
CA ARG A 292 -17.09 5.52 14.98
C ARG A 292 -16.63 5.92 16.37
N SER A 293 -16.28 7.19 16.52
CA SER A 293 -15.87 7.78 17.80
C SER A 293 -16.94 7.70 18.90
N ASP A 294 -18.21 7.54 18.52
CA ASP A 294 -19.34 7.31 19.43
C ASP A 294 -19.55 5.82 19.80
N GLY A 295 -18.70 4.92 19.29
CA GLY A 295 -18.74 3.48 19.52
C GLY A 295 -19.71 2.70 18.61
N SER A 296 -20.50 3.38 17.77
CA SER A 296 -21.36 2.74 16.77
C SER A 296 -20.55 2.15 15.61
N PHE A 297 -21.08 1.17 14.89
CA PHE A 297 -20.39 0.59 13.73
C PHE A 297 -20.42 1.54 12.53
N ASP A 298 -19.31 1.65 11.82
CA ASP A 298 -19.22 2.46 10.62
C ASP A 298 -19.76 1.70 9.40
N ARG A 299 -21.10 1.67 9.31
CA ARG A 299 -21.80 0.96 8.23
C ARG A 299 -21.61 1.59 6.85
N ASP A 300 -21.08 2.81 6.79
CA ASP A 300 -20.87 3.56 5.55
C ASP A 300 -19.40 3.45 5.08
N TRP A 301 -18.68 2.42 5.54
CA TRP A 301 -17.28 2.19 5.18
C TRP A 301 -17.09 2.13 3.66
N ALA A 302 -16.11 2.90 3.17
CA ALA A 302 -15.72 2.98 1.77
C ALA A 302 -16.87 3.23 0.75
N ASP A 303 -17.98 3.83 1.19
CA ASP A 303 -19.08 4.25 0.33
C ASP A 303 -18.67 5.47 -0.53
N LEU A 304 -18.53 5.30 -1.85
CA LEU A 304 -18.26 6.40 -2.79
C LEU A 304 -19.55 6.95 -3.45
N GLY A 305 -20.71 6.61 -2.87
CA GLY A 305 -22.03 7.06 -3.29
C GLY A 305 -22.58 6.29 -4.49
N SER A 306 -23.84 6.57 -4.82
CA SER A 306 -24.61 5.87 -5.86
C SER A 306 -24.02 5.94 -7.28
N VAL A 307 -23.11 6.88 -7.54
CA VAL A 307 -22.51 7.12 -8.86
C VAL A 307 -21.22 6.31 -9.07
N PHE A 308 -20.42 6.14 -8.01
CA PHE A 308 -19.14 5.41 -8.07
C PHE A 308 -19.20 4.04 -7.39
N GLY A 309 -20.28 3.75 -6.66
CA GLY A 309 -20.50 2.52 -5.90
C GLY A 309 -19.63 2.45 -4.64
N ASP A 310 -19.68 1.30 -3.97
CA ASP A 310 -18.81 1.01 -2.84
C ASP A 310 -17.40 0.68 -3.35
N ALA A 311 -16.38 1.38 -2.83
CA ALA A 311 -14.98 0.97 -2.98
C ALA A 311 -14.53 0.17 -1.75
N GLY A 312 -13.27 -0.24 -1.73
CA GLY A 312 -12.59 -0.72 -0.54
C GLY A 312 -11.35 0.12 -0.24
N TYR A 313 -10.32 -0.49 0.32
CA TYR A 313 -9.06 0.20 0.59
C TYR A 313 -8.35 0.67 -0.68
N GLN A 314 -7.93 1.93 -0.70
CA GLN A 314 -7.14 2.52 -1.78
C GLN A 314 -5.64 2.32 -1.57
N ASN A 315 -5.21 2.08 -0.33
CA ASN A 315 -3.85 1.75 0.01
C ASN A 315 -3.83 0.94 1.31
N THR A 316 -2.87 0.02 1.43
CA THR A 316 -2.66 -0.84 2.61
C THR A 316 -1.17 -0.96 2.84
N ASN A 317 -0.68 -0.70 4.05
CA ASN A 317 0.72 -0.91 4.39
C ASN A 317 0.82 -1.71 5.69
N LEU A 318 1.74 -2.67 5.75
CA LEU A 318 2.08 -3.37 6.97
C LEU A 318 3.24 -2.64 7.65
N ILE A 319 3.07 -2.29 8.92
CA ILE A 319 4.04 -1.50 9.69
C ILE A 319 4.38 -2.24 10.99
N THR A 320 5.63 -2.09 11.43
CA THR A 320 6.12 -2.69 12.68
C THR A 320 6.24 -1.62 13.75
N GLU A 321 5.76 -1.89 14.96
CA GLU A 321 6.00 -1.02 16.11
C GLU A 321 7.43 -1.17 16.61
N CYS A 322 8.12 -0.05 16.81
CA CYS A 322 9.47 -0.07 17.38
C CYS A 322 9.45 -0.64 18.82
N GLY A 323 10.45 -1.45 19.15
CA GLY A 323 10.66 -2.00 20.49
C GLY A 323 9.85 -3.25 20.82
N THR A 324 8.61 -3.37 20.34
CA THR A 324 7.72 -4.52 20.61
C THR A 324 7.66 -5.51 19.45
N GLY A 325 7.90 -5.04 18.22
CA GLY A 325 7.72 -5.85 17.01
C GLY A 325 6.25 -6.14 16.70
N GLU A 326 5.30 -5.47 17.39
CA GLU A 326 3.89 -5.62 17.06
C GLU A 326 3.62 -5.18 15.62
N LEU A 327 2.77 -5.92 14.92
CA LEU A 327 2.43 -5.66 13.53
C LEU A 327 1.11 -4.91 13.47
N TYR A 328 1.04 -3.93 12.57
CA TYR A 328 -0.20 -3.23 12.27
C TYR A 328 -0.39 -3.12 10.77
N LEU A 329 -1.65 -3.17 10.34
CA LEU A 329 -2.09 -2.81 9.01
C LEU A 329 -2.67 -1.40 9.08
N ILE A 330 -2.07 -0.48 8.33
CA ILE A 330 -2.65 0.84 8.08
C ILE A 330 -3.28 0.82 6.70
N ALA A 331 -4.54 1.22 6.62
CA ALA A 331 -5.31 1.13 5.39
C ALA A 331 -6.10 2.42 5.17
N THR A 332 -6.09 2.97 3.95
CA THR A 332 -6.76 4.24 3.65
C THR A 332 -7.91 4.02 2.70
N HIS A 333 -9.01 4.72 2.92
CA HIS A 333 -10.16 4.71 2.01
C HIS A 333 -10.77 6.11 1.91
N GLY A 334 -11.48 6.37 0.81
CA GLY A 334 -12.29 7.57 0.67
C GLY A 334 -13.75 7.30 1.04
N ARG A 335 -14.51 8.35 1.32
CA ARG A 335 -15.98 8.35 1.32
C ARG A 335 -16.48 9.54 0.50
N ARG A 336 -17.48 9.32 -0.35
CA ARG A 336 -18.07 10.37 -1.22
C ARG A 336 -19.59 10.21 -1.28
N PRO A 337 -20.31 10.51 -0.17
CA PRO A 337 -21.72 10.16 -0.08
C PRO A 337 -22.61 11.02 -1.00
N GLU A 338 -22.20 12.26 -1.32
CA GLU A 338 -22.93 13.16 -2.23
C GLU A 338 -21.95 14.00 -3.07
N SER A 339 -22.27 14.30 -4.33
CA SER A 339 -21.32 14.84 -5.31
C SER A 339 -20.74 16.22 -4.95
N PHE A 340 -19.43 16.38 -5.23
CA PHE A 340 -18.52 17.49 -4.90
C PHE A 340 -18.04 17.52 -3.44
N GLY A 341 -17.03 16.70 -3.17
CA GLY A 341 -16.37 16.59 -1.87
C GLY A 341 -16.22 15.14 -1.47
N GLY A 342 -15.23 14.84 -0.65
CA GLY A 342 -15.01 13.53 -0.09
C GLY A 342 -14.11 13.64 1.12
N ASP A 343 -14.30 12.73 2.06
CA ASP A 343 -13.44 12.57 3.22
C ASP A 343 -12.50 11.39 2.97
N ASP A 344 -11.25 11.54 3.36
CA ASP A 344 -10.27 10.47 3.36
C ASP A 344 -10.08 9.98 4.80
N PHE A 345 -10.11 8.66 4.98
CA PHE A 345 -9.98 7.99 6.26
C PHE A 345 -8.75 7.11 6.28
N VAL A 346 -8.29 6.83 7.49
CA VAL A 346 -7.22 5.87 7.76
C VAL A 346 -7.67 4.95 8.88
N ASP A 347 -7.71 3.67 8.58
CA ASP A 347 -7.99 2.60 9.52
C ASP A 347 -6.67 1.97 9.97
N LEU A 348 -6.61 1.63 11.26
CA LEU A 348 -5.45 0.99 11.86
C LEU A 348 -5.91 -0.30 12.54
N TYR A 349 -5.39 -1.42 12.05
CA TYR A 349 -5.61 -2.73 12.63
C TYR A 349 -4.31 -3.23 13.26
N ARG A 350 -4.38 -3.76 14.47
CA ARG A 350 -3.31 -4.63 14.96
C ARG A 350 -3.44 -5.98 14.26
N VAL A 351 -2.32 -6.54 13.83
CA VAL A 351 -2.26 -7.81 13.11
C VAL A 351 -1.54 -8.84 13.98
N ASP A 352 -2.30 -9.77 14.56
CA ASP A 352 -1.75 -10.89 15.31
C ASP A 352 -1.69 -12.11 14.39
N VAL A 353 -0.49 -12.44 13.89
CA VAL A 353 -0.29 -13.56 12.95
C VAL A 353 0.11 -14.81 13.71
N PRO A 354 -0.74 -15.84 13.85
CA PRO A 354 -0.38 -17.05 14.59
C PRO A 354 0.78 -17.77 13.90
N VAL A 355 1.69 -18.35 14.70
CA VAL A 355 2.84 -19.13 14.18
C VAL A 355 2.38 -20.39 13.46
N GLU A 356 1.28 -20.97 13.93
CA GLU A 356 0.59 -22.08 13.28
C GLU A 356 -0.48 -21.52 12.33
N ARG A 357 -0.58 -22.12 11.14
CA ARG A 357 -1.55 -21.70 10.14
C ARG A 357 -2.96 -22.01 10.64
N PRO A 358 -3.86 -21.02 10.77
CA PRO A 358 -5.25 -21.29 11.11
C PRO A 358 -5.93 -22.01 9.94
N ASP A 359 -7.01 -22.73 10.19
CA ASP A 359 -7.85 -23.23 9.09
C ASP A 359 -8.45 -22.02 8.37
N PRO A 360 -8.13 -21.78 7.09
CA PRO A 360 -8.62 -20.60 6.36
C PRO A 360 -10.13 -20.64 6.10
N ASN A 361 -10.83 -21.73 6.44
CA ASN A 361 -12.28 -21.87 6.31
C ASN A 361 -13.03 -22.01 7.65
N ALA A 362 -12.33 -21.90 8.78
CA ALA A 362 -12.96 -21.86 10.10
C ALA A 362 -13.63 -20.50 10.34
#